data_AF-L1I3T7-F1
#
_entry.id   AF-L1I3T7-F1
#
_cell.length_a   1.000
_cell.length_b   1.000
_cell.length_c   1.000
_cell.angle_alpha   90.00
_cell.angle_beta   90.00
_cell.angle_gamma   90.00
#
_symmetry.space_group_name_H-M   'P 1'
#
loop_
_entity.id
_entity.type
_entity.pdbx_description
1 polymer ?
#
loop_
_entity_poly.entity_id
_entity_poly.type
_entity_poly.pdbx_seq_one_letter_code
_entity_poly.pdbx_strand_id
1 'polypeptide(L)'
;MPAVQKSGTVLIRAVEGAQGSSRGLEGEVRYVYYNEPVVTRVEPSSGALEGGTMLSLYGRGLEEGSNLTCRFGTGDAVAGRQETSTMATCVAPPRPVKDVVWLQVSLNGGADFSGSAVEYAYEAGATVDEVRPSAGDSGVDGQTVTVIGRHFGSGQGLSCLFGTRGRVRGMPMTSTAVVCVAPRGGPGAVGVSVSNNGVDEGQTRGGFVYSGDLKGKSAFVYYEGPERGGILVSLNGGADFSGSAVEYAYEAGATVDEVRPSAGDSGVDGQTVTVIGRHFGSGQGLSCLFGTRGRVRGMPMTSTAVVCVAPRGGPGAVGVSVSNNGVEGETASGIVSVRYEYRSGMSAKSVGRSEVRTGLGSGSVYSETL
;
A
#
# COMPACT_ATOMS: atom_id res chain seq x y z
N MET A 1 37.36 -13.27 40.55
CA MET A 1 36.64 -12.36 41.47
C MET A 1 35.45 -13.12 42.04
N PRO A 2 35.09 -12.97 43.33
CA PRO A 2 34.02 -13.78 43.91
C PRO A 2 32.67 -13.42 43.26
N ALA A 3 31.84 -14.43 43.00
CA ALA A 3 30.48 -14.23 42.51
C ALA A 3 29.65 -13.59 43.63
N VAL A 4 29.34 -12.31 43.51
CA VAL A 4 28.45 -11.60 44.44
C VAL A 4 27.01 -11.78 43.95
N GLN A 5 26.10 -12.23 44.82
CA GLN A 5 24.68 -12.48 44.47
C GLN A 5 23.80 -11.22 44.46
N LYS A 6 24.34 -10.04 44.79
CA LYS A 6 23.58 -8.78 44.90
C LYS A 6 24.42 -7.59 44.43
N SER A 7 23.75 -6.56 43.95
CA SER A 7 24.38 -5.27 43.61
C SER A 7 25.07 -4.64 44.82
N GLY A 8 26.18 -3.92 44.57
CA GLY A 8 26.97 -3.28 45.63
C GLY A 8 28.29 -2.70 45.16
N THR A 9 28.93 -1.89 45.99
CA THR A 9 30.25 -1.31 45.70
C THR A 9 31.31 -1.97 46.59
N VAL A 10 32.42 -2.41 45.98
CA VAL A 10 33.59 -2.97 46.66
C VAL A 10 34.81 -2.11 46.35
N LEU A 11 35.66 -1.87 47.35
CA LEU A 11 36.94 -1.20 47.16
C LEU A 11 37.99 -2.23 46.74
N ILE A 12 38.68 -1.95 45.64
CA ILE A 12 39.81 -2.73 45.13
C ILE A 12 41.08 -1.92 45.39
N ARG A 13 42.08 -2.57 46.00
CA ARG A 13 43.47 -2.09 46.01
C ARG A 13 44.27 -2.80 44.95
N ALA A 14 44.97 -2.02 44.13
CA ALA A 14 46.02 -2.56 43.29
C ALA A 14 47.26 -2.83 44.17
N VAL A 15 47.81 -4.03 44.07
CA VAL A 15 49.10 -4.38 44.67
C VAL A 15 50.08 -4.61 43.54
N GLU A 16 51.27 -4.02 43.65
CA GLU A 16 52.36 -4.30 42.72
C GLU A 16 53.21 -5.43 43.32
N GLY A 17 53.33 -6.56 42.63
CA GLY A 17 54.22 -7.65 43.03
C GLY A 17 53.81 -9.04 42.55
N ALA A 18 54.66 -9.64 41.70
CA ALA A 18 54.72 -11.10 41.55
C ALA A 18 55.26 -11.71 42.86
N GLN A 19 54.52 -12.65 43.44
CA GLN A 19 54.91 -13.52 44.56
C GLN A 19 55.75 -12.88 45.68
N GLY A 20 55.08 -12.34 46.72
CA GLY A 20 55.65 -12.30 48.07
C GLY A 20 56.13 -10.94 48.62
N SER A 21 56.07 -9.86 47.85
CA SER A 21 56.28 -8.49 48.37
C SER A 21 55.15 -7.59 47.90
N SER A 22 54.21 -7.27 48.79
CA SER A 22 53.08 -6.39 48.48
C SER A 22 53.41 -4.97 48.92
N ARG A 23 53.86 -4.13 47.99
CA ARG A 23 53.76 -2.69 48.14
C ARG A 23 52.40 -2.30 47.56
N GLY A 24 51.46 -1.90 48.41
CA GLY A 24 50.16 -1.41 47.95
C GLY A 24 50.38 -0.15 47.12
N LEU A 25 49.91 -0.14 45.87
CA LEU A 25 49.85 1.09 45.10
C LEU A 25 48.83 2.00 45.78
N GLU A 26 49.19 3.25 46.04
CA GLU A 26 48.26 4.22 46.62
C GLU A 26 47.14 4.50 45.60
N GLY A 27 45.96 3.97 45.90
CA GLY A 27 44.77 4.15 45.06
C GLY A 27 43.67 3.17 45.48
N GLU A 28 42.52 3.72 45.88
CA GLU A 28 41.31 2.94 46.10
C GLU A 28 40.41 3.07 44.86
N VAL A 29 40.27 1.96 44.12
CA VAL A 29 39.38 1.90 42.96
C VAL A 29 38.06 1.30 43.41
N ARG A 30 36.95 1.97 43.11
CA ARG A 30 35.61 1.42 43.36
C ARG A 30 35.21 0.50 42.23
N TYR A 31 34.79 -0.71 42.57
CA TYR A 31 34.16 -1.65 41.65
C TYR A 31 32.70 -1.82 42.05
N VAL A 32 31.79 -1.59 41.09
CA VAL A 32 30.35 -1.68 41.32
C VAL A 32 29.83 -2.95 40.64
N TYR A 33 29.11 -3.78 41.40
CA TYR A 33 28.35 -4.91 40.91
C TYR A 33 26.91 -4.47 40.72
N TYR A 34 26.34 -4.81 39.57
CA TYR A 34 24.92 -4.63 39.29
C TYR A 34 24.22 -5.99 39.27
N ASN A 35 22.92 -5.99 39.56
CA ASN A 35 22.11 -7.16 39.24
C ASN A 35 22.00 -7.27 37.71
N GLU A 36 21.83 -8.49 37.19
CA GLU A 36 21.67 -8.67 35.75
C GLU A 36 20.42 -7.89 35.26
N PRO A 37 20.59 -6.90 34.36
CA PRO A 37 19.46 -6.16 33.84
C PRO A 37 18.62 -7.06 32.93
N VAL A 38 17.31 -6.89 32.99
CA VAL A 38 16.38 -7.60 32.11
C VAL A 38 15.55 -6.60 31.32
N VAL A 39 15.61 -6.69 30.00
CA VAL A 39 14.79 -5.92 29.06
C VAL A 39 13.66 -6.81 28.57
N THR A 40 12.43 -6.31 28.63
CA THR A 40 11.22 -7.06 28.29
C THR A 40 10.46 -6.47 27.12
N ARG A 41 10.60 -5.17 26.84
CA ARG A 41 9.93 -4.48 25.73
C ARG A 41 10.71 -3.26 25.26
N VAL A 42 10.57 -2.93 23.99
CA VAL A 42 11.06 -1.69 23.39
C VAL A 42 9.92 -0.99 22.63
N GLU A 43 9.87 0.34 22.70
CA GLU A 43 8.95 1.16 21.93
C GLU A 43 9.64 2.39 21.33
N PRO A 44 9.52 2.64 20.01
CA PRO A 44 8.94 1.75 19.01
C PRO A 44 9.78 0.47 18.80
N SER A 45 9.17 -0.63 18.35
CA SER A 45 9.88 -1.88 18.04
C SER A 45 10.48 -1.93 16.63
N SER A 46 10.38 -0.83 15.89
CA SER A 46 11.02 -0.64 14.60
C SER A 46 11.46 0.81 14.40
N GLY A 47 12.36 1.04 13.46
CA GLY A 47 12.75 2.38 13.03
C GLY A 47 13.54 2.41 11.73
N ALA A 48 13.88 3.62 11.28
CA ALA A 48 14.48 3.86 9.98
C ALA A 48 15.93 3.36 9.86
N LEU A 49 16.34 2.95 8.64
CA LEU A 49 17.72 2.55 8.33
C LEU A 49 18.75 3.66 8.61
N GLU A 50 18.33 4.91 8.47
CA GLU A 50 19.13 6.10 8.77
C GLU A 50 19.46 6.23 10.27
N GLY A 51 18.82 5.44 11.14
CA GLY A 51 18.95 5.54 12.59
C GLY A 51 18.30 6.80 13.14
N GLY A 52 18.65 7.15 14.37
CA GLY A 52 18.12 8.35 15.06
C GLY A 52 16.80 8.12 15.78
N THR A 53 16.15 6.96 15.61
CA THR A 53 14.93 6.61 16.33
C THR A 53 15.19 6.57 17.84
N MET A 54 14.50 7.42 18.59
CA MET A 54 14.52 7.38 20.05
C MET A 54 13.63 6.24 20.55
N LEU A 55 14.21 5.34 21.33
CA LEU A 55 13.57 4.16 21.88
C LEU A 55 13.40 4.29 23.38
N SER A 56 12.24 3.87 23.87
CA SER A 56 11.97 3.58 25.28
C SER A 56 12.11 2.09 25.53
N LEU A 57 12.98 1.73 26.46
CA LEU A 57 13.24 0.36 26.89
C LEU A 57 12.60 0.13 28.24
N TYR A 58 11.83 -0.94 28.35
CA TYR A 58 11.15 -1.34 29.58
C TYR A 58 11.74 -2.65 30.09
N GLY A 59 11.90 -2.71 31.42
CA GLY A 59 12.60 -3.83 32.03
C GLY A 59 12.64 -3.76 33.55
N ARG A 60 13.65 -4.40 34.13
CA ARG A 60 13.98 -4.39 35.56
C ARG A 60 15.49 -4.38 35.76
N GLY A 61 15.93 -3.85 36.89
CA GLY A 61 17.36 -3.76 37.21
C GLY A 61 18.09 -2.72 36.34
N LEU A 62 17.39 -1.69 35.86
CA LEU A 62 18.00 -0.57 35.14
C LEU A 62 18.50 0.47 36.15
N GLU A 63 19.57 0.11 36.85
CA GLU A 63 20.06 0.83 38.04
C GLU A 63 20.45 2.28 37.75
N GLU A 64 20.08 3.19 38.65
CA GLU A 64 20.38 4.62 38.55
C GLU A 64 21.90 4.88 38.66
N GLY A 65 22.40 5.86 37.89
CA GLY A 65 23.82 6.21 37.86
C GLY A 65 24.72 5.14 37.19
N SER A 66 24.12 4.13 36.56
CA SER A 66 24.85 3.17 35.72
C SER A 66 25.35 3.82 34.43
N ASN A 67 26.41 3.26 33.85
CA ASN A 67 26.87 3.63 32.52
C ASN A 67 26.07 2.82 31.48
N LEU A 68 24.79 3.16 31.35
CA LEU A 68 23.86 2.41 30.52
C LEU A 68 24.23 2.52 29.04
N THR A 69 24.35 1.38 28.36
CA THR A 69 24.61 1.30 26.93
C THR A 69 23.69 0.27 26.29
N CYS A 70 23.29 0.54 25.05
CA CYS A 70 22.43 -0.33 24.26
C CYS A 70 23.22 -0.92 23.10
N ARG A 71 23.00 -2.21 22.82
CA ARG A 71 23.62 -2.88 21.68
C ARG A 71 22.56 -3.47 20.78
N PHE A 72 22.68 -3.17 19.49
CA PHE A 72 21.81 -3.62 18.42
C PHE A 72 22.51 -4.72 17.63
N GLY A 73 22.10 -5.98 17.83
CA GLY A 73 22.74 -7.15 17.23
C GLY A 73 24.18 -7.33 17.70
N THR A 74 25.10 -7.56 16.76
CA THR A 74 26.54 -7.69 17.03
C THR A 74 27.33 -6.41 16.74
N GLY A 75 26.65 -5.30 16.45
CA GLY A 75 27.28 -4.03 16.11
C GLY A 75 27.76 -3.24 17.32
N ASP A 76 28.24 -2.01 17.05
CA ASP A 76 28.69 -1.08 18.08
C ASP A 76 27.57 -0.71 19.05
N ALA A 77 27.92 -0.57 20.32
CA ALA A 77 27.01 -0.14 21.36
C ALA A 77 26.87 1.39 21.38
N VAL A 78 25.67 1.86 21.65
CA VAL A 78 25.35 3.29 21.78
C VAL A 78 25.13 3.64 23.25
N ALA A 79 25.44 4.88 23.61
CA ALA A 79 25.10 5.40 24.92
C ALA A 79 23.57 5.39 25.11
N GLY A 80 23.13 4.90 26.25
CA GLY A 80 21.75 5.01 26.70
C GLY A 80 21.63 5.90 27.91
N ARG A 81 20.40 6.28 28.22
CA ARG A 81 20.08 7.08 29.38
C ARG A 81 19.09 6.33 30.25
N GLN A 82 19.47 6.09 31.48
CA GLN A 82 18.55 5.54 32.47
C GLN A 82 17.57 6.64 32.91
N GLU A 83 16.29 6.27 33.03
CA GLU A 83 15.23 7.18 33.48
C GLU A 83 14.66 6.71 34.83
N THR A 84 14.41 5.41 34.96
CA THR A 84 13.98 4.76 36.21
C THR A 84 14.57 3.35 36.31
N SER A 85 14.41 2.68 37.45
CA SER A 85 14.83 1.29 37.62
C SER A 85 14.17 0.28 36.67
N THR A 86 13.14 0.72 35.94
CA THR A 86 12.36 -0.08 34.99
C THR A 86 12.26 0.55 33.59
N MET A 87 12.86 1.72 33.36
CA MET A 87 12.80 2.42 32.08
C MET A 87 14.14 3.08 31.72
N ALA A 88 14.56 2.93 30.46
CA ALA A 88 15.71 3.62 29.89
C ALA A 88 15.39 4.10 28.47
N THR A 89 16.20 5.01 27.94
CA THR A 89 16.11 5.49 26.56
C THR A 89 17.41 5.26 25.81
N CYS A 90 17.30 4.95 24.52
CA CYS A 90 18.43 4.74 23.62
C CYS A 90 18.10 5.23 22.21
N VAL A 91 19.11 5.68 21.46
CA VAL A 91 18.94 6.10 20.07
C VAL A 91 19.47 5.02 19.14
N ALA A 92 18.63 4.52 18.23
CA ALA A 92 19.04 3.49 17.28
C ALA A 92 20.15 4.01 16.35
N PRO A 93 21.29 3.30 16.21
CA PRO A 93 22.31 3.67 15.25
C PRO A 93 21.86 3.36 13.81
N PRO A 94 22.44 4.03 12.78
CA PRO A 94 22.15 3.72 11.38
C PRO A 94 22.60 2.30 11.00
N ARG A 95 21.87 1.66 10.07
CA ARG A 95 22.26 0.40 9.44
C ARG A 95 22.01 0.43 7.93
N PRO A 96 22.88 -0.20 7.11
CA PRO A 96 22.77 -0.14 5.66
C PRO A 96 21.69 -1.06 5.06
N VAL A 97 21.20 -2.04 5.81
CA VAL A 97 20.31 -3.10 5.30
C VAL A 97 19.13 -3.32 6.24
N LYS A 98 17.95 -3.57 5.64
CA LYS A 98 16.73 -4.00 6.34
C LYS A 98 16.99 -5.32 7.07
N ASP A 99 16.76 -5.34 8.37
CA ASP A 99 17.08 -6.50 9.22
C ASP A 99 16.34 -6.42 10.56
N VAL A 100 16.20 -7.55 11.25
CA VAL A 100 15.71 -7.63 12.64
C VAL A 100 16.87 -8.04 13.53
N VAL A 101 17.16 -7.23 14.55
CA VAL A 101 18.28 -7.45 15.46
C VAL A 101 17.82 -7.60 16.90
N TRP A 102 18.63 -8.29 17.69
CA TRP A 102 18.45 -8.38 19.13
C TRP A 102 19.01 -7.13 19.83
N LEU A 103 18.16 -6.44 20.59
CA LEU A 103 18.53 -5.30 21.41
C LEU A 103 18.78 -5.74 22.86
N GLN A 104 19.99 -5.46 23.34
CA GLN A 104 20.45 -5.76 24.69
C GLN A 104 20.93 -4.48 25.39
N VAL A 105 21.02 -4.51 26.72
CA VAL A 105 21.55 -3.40 27.52
C VAL A 105 22.72 -3.84 28.37
N SER A 106 23.59 -2.89 28.70
CA SER A 106 24.70 -3.05 29.64
C SER A 106 24.66 -1.89 30.63
N LEU A 107 25.02 -2.14 31.89
CA LEU A 107 25.08 -1.13 32.96
C LEU A 107 26.51 -0.64 33.24
N ASN A 108 27.50 -1.27 32.61
CA ASN A 108 28.91 -1.03 32.84
C ASN A 108 29.65 -0.57 31.57
N GLY A 109 28.97 0.23 30.73
CA GLY A 109 29.58 0.86 29.56
C GLY A 109 29.87 -0.11 28.41
N GLY A 110 29.14 -1.24 28.34
CA GLY A 110 29.24 -2.20 27.24
C GLY A 110 30.23 -3.34 27.49
N ALA A 111 30.77 -3.48 28.69
CA ALA A 111 31.64 -4.62 29.04
C ALA A 111 30.83 -5.93 29.14
N ASP A 112 29.67 -5.89 29.81
CA ASP A 112 28.77 -7.04 29.95
C ASP A 112 27.33 -6.64 29.57
N PHE A 113 26.71 -7.43 28.69
CA PHE A 113 25.33 -7.21 28.24
C PHE A 113 24.36 -8.20 28.88
N SER A 114 23.11 -7.77 29.01
CA SER A 114 21.99 -8.58 29.52
C SER A 114 21.84 -9.90 28.77
N GLY A 115 21.55 -10.99 29.49
CA GLY A 115 21.13 -12.25 28.87
C GLY A 115 19.77 -12.16 28.17
N SER A 116 18.89 -11.25 28.63
CA SER A 116 17.65 -10.92 27.93
C SER A 116 17.89 -10.03 26.72
N ALA A 117 17.08 -10.19 25.68
CA ALA A 117 17.05 -9.30 24.52
C ALA A 117 15.62 -9.13 24.00
N VAL A 118 15.39 -8.06 23.26
CA VAL A 118 14.12 -7.81 22.54
C VAL A 118 14.42 -7.56 21.06
N GLU A 119 13.50 -7.95 20.17
CA GLU A 119 13.67 -7.69 18.74
C GLU A 119 13.46 -6.21 18.42
N TYR A 120 14.29 -5.70 17.51
CA TYR A 120 14.15 -4.38 16.91
C TYR A 120 14.34 -4.46 15.40
N ALA A 121 13.36 -3.99 14.64
CA ALA A 121 13.37 -4.06 13.19
C ALA A 121 13.85 -2.74 12.56
N TYR A 122 14.89 -2.81 11.74
CA TYR A 122 15.30 -1.73 10.87
C TYR A 122 14.53 -1.80 9.56
N GLU A 123 13.82 -0.73 9.20
CA GLU A 123 12.99 -0.64 8.00
C GLU A 123 13.36 0.57 7.15
N ALA A 124 13.05 0.51 5.85
CA ALA A 124 13.21 1.67 4.98
C ALA A 124 12.25 2.79 5.42
N GLY A 125 12.77 4.01 5.52
CA GLY A 125 11.96 5.19 5.83
C GLY A 125 10.89 5.43 4.76
N ALA A 126 9.69 5.82 5.20
CA ALA A 126 8.62 6.20 4.30
C ALA A 126 9.04 7.39 3.42
N THR A 127 8.66 7.39 2.15
CA THR A 127 8.84 8.54 1.26
C THR A 127 7.50 8.93 0.69
N VAL A 128 7.12 10.20 0.84
CA VAL A 128 5.91 10.77 0.23
C VAL A 128 6.27 11.43 -1.08
N ASP A 129 5.71 10.93 -2.17
CA ASP A 129 5.90 11.47 -3.51
C ASP A 129 4.74 12.45 -3.86
N GLU A 130 3.50 12.16 -3.44
CA GLU A 130 2.33 12.97 -3.78
C GLU A 130 1.18 12.86 -2.75
N VAL A 131 0.30 13.87 -2.68
CA VAL A 131 -0.96 13.85 -1.90
C VAL A 131 -2.16 14.17 -2.80
N ARG A 132 -3.23 13.37 -2.72
CA ARG A 132 -4.46 13.48 -3.53
C ARG A 132 -5.74 13.44 -2.68
N PRO A 133 -6.64 14.43 -2.76
CA PRO A 133 -6.41 15.73 -3.40
C PRO A 133 -5.25 16.49 -2.71
N SER A 134 -4.56 17.33 -3.47
CA SER A 134 -3.43 18.13 -2.97
C SER A 134 -3.88 19.41 -2.25
N ALA A 135 -5.19 19.63 -2.15
CA ALA A 135 -5.80 20.77 -1.48
C ALA A 135 -7.15 20.39 -0.88
N GLY A 136 -7.53 21.10 0.17
CA GLY A 136 -8.82 20.97 0.83
C GLY A 136 -9.21 22.25 1.58
N ASP A 137 -10.40 22.28 2.13
CA ASP A 137 -10.97 23.42 2.83
C ASP A 137 -10.20 23.73 4.13
N SER A 138 -9.87 25.01 4.35
CA SER A 138 -9.35 25.46 5.63
C SER A 138 -10.45 25.49 6.69
N GLY A 139 -10.12 25.16 7.93
CA GLY A 139 -11.03 25.30 9.07
C GLY A 139 -12.05 24.16 9.23
N VAL A 140 -11.90 23.04 8.52
CA VAL A 140 -12.78 21.87 8.67
C VAL A 140 -12.00 20.58 8.91
N ASP A 141 -12.60 19.66 9.66
CA ASP A 141 -12.09 18.30 9.88
C ASP A 141 -12.67 17.32 8.85
N GLY A 142 -12.22 16.06 8.86
CA GLY A 142 -12.89 14.99 8.09
C GLY A 142 -12.53 14.93 6.61
N GLN A 143 -11.57 15.73 6.16
CA GLN A 143 -11.13 15.77 4.77
C GLN A 143 -10.19 14.61 4.50
N THR A 144 -10.62 13.66 3.68
CA THR A 144 -9.82 12.47 3.45
C THR A 144 -8.90 12.67 2.27
N VAL A 145 -7.64 12.29 2.43
CA VAL A 145 -6.61 12.35 1.41
C VAL A 145 -5.89 11.01 1.28
N THR A 146 -5.27 10.89 0.13
CA THR A 146 -4.46 9.79 -0.36
C THR A 146 -3.03 10.25 -0.38
N VAL A 147 -2.17 9.63 0.41
CA VAL A 147 -0.74 9.88 0.33
C VAL A 147 -0.13 8.76 -0.47
N ILE A 148 0.54 9.11 -1.57
CA ILE A 148 1.19 8.19 -2.51
C ILE A 148 2.69 8.32 -2.33
N GLY A 149 3.38 7.19 -2.33
CA GLY A 149 4.80 7.17 -2.13
C GLY A 149 5.38 5.77 -2.10
N ARG A 150 6.36 5.56 -1.22
CA ARG A 150 7.14 4.32 -1.14
C ARG A 150 7.41 3.95 0.31
N HIS A 151 7.54 2.64 0.54
CA HIS A 151 7.93 2.04 1.82
C HIS A 151 6.97 2.36 2.97
N PHE A 152 5.67 2.42 2.69
CA PHE A 152 4.66 2.54 3.74
C PHE A 152 4.47 1.21 4.45
N GLY A 153 4.49 1.26 5.78
CA GLY A 153 4.21 0.11 6.64
C GLY A 153 2.70 -0.11 6.81
N SER A 154 2.34 -1.19 7.48
CA SER A 154 0.95 -1.53 7.85
C SER A 154 0.75 -1.66 9.37
N GLY A 155 1.74 -1.23 10.16
CA GLY A 155 1.73 -1.32 11.62
C GLY A 155 0.86 -0.25 12.30
N GLN A 156 0.66 -0.40 13.61
CA GLN A 156 -0.17 0.52 14.40
C GLN A 156 0.41 1.95 14.49
N GLY A 157 1.72 2.11 14.28
CA GLY A 157 2.40 3.40 14.25
C GLY A 157 2.19 4.20 12.96
N LEU A 158 1.56 3.62 11.94
CA LEU A 158 1.36 4.28 10.65
C LEU A 158 0.52 5.56 10.83
N SER A 159 1.11 6.70 10.50
CA SER A 159 0.48 8.02 10.64
C SER A 159 0.95 8.99 9.55
N CYS A 160 0.04 9.86 9.12
CA CYS A 160 0.38 11.02 8.30
C CYS A 160 0.58 12.24 9.19
N LEU A 161 1.55 13.08 8.85
CA LEU A 161 1.77 14.36 9.51
C LEU A 161 1.55 15.49 8.51
N PHE A 162 0.61 16.38 8.82
CA PHE A 162 0.34 17.61 8.08
C PHE A 162 1.03 18.77 8.80
N GLY A 163 2.10 19.29 8.21
CA GLY A 163 2.97 20.26 8.88
C GLY A 163 3.60 19.67 10.15
N THR A 164 3.70 20.48 11.20
CA THR A 164 4.43 20.10 12.44
C THR A 164 3.54 19.54 13.55
N ARG A 165 2.22 19.71 13.47
CA ARG A 165 1.28 19.32 14.55
C ARG A 165 0.11 18.46 14.08
N GLY A 166 -0.13 18.35 12.78
CA GLY A 166 -1.26 17.63 12.23
C GLY A 166 -1.02 16.13 12.11
N ARG A 167 -0.65 15.43 13.19
CA ARG A 167 -0.47 13.97 13.16
C ARG A 167 -1.82 13.26 13.24
N VAL A 168 -2.10 12.42 12.26
CA VAL A 168 -3.34 11.64 12.16
C VAL A 168 -3.01 10.19 11.83
N ARG A 169 -3.85 9.26 12.30
CA ARG A 169 -3.67 7.84 12.00
C ARG A 169 -3.80 7.59 10.50
N GLY A 170 -2.88 6.81 9.94
CA GLY A 170 -2.95 6.34 8.56
C GLY A 170 -3.69 5.02 8.46
N MET A 171 -4.55 4.90 7.46
CA MET A 171 -5.18 3.65 7.05
C MET A 171 -4.32 3.04 5.94
N PRO A 172 -3.56 1.97 6.22
CA PRO A 172 -2.70 1.36 5.21
C PRO A 172 -3.56 0.79 4.08
N MET A 173 -3.17 1.08 2.83
CA MET A 173 -3.76 0.44 1.65
C MET A 173 -2.76 -0.52 1.02
N THR A 174 -1.59 0.00 0.67
CA THR A 174 -0.48 -0.76 0.09
C THR A 174 0.84 -0.22 0.63
N SER A 175 1.96 -0.81 0.24
CA SER A 175 3.29 -0.26 0.54
C SER A 175 3.60 1.07 -0.16
N THR A 176 2.69 1.56 -1.01
CA THR A 176 2.83 2.79 -1.79
C THR A 176 1.65 3.76 -1.62
N ALA A 177 0.62 3.40 -0.85
CA ALA A 177 -0.56 4.22 -0.62
C ALA A 177 -1.07 4.12 0.82
N VAL A 178 -1.36 5.27 1.43
CA VAL A 178 -2.01 5.37 2.74
C VAL A 178 -3.13 6.41 2.68
N VAL A 179 -4.29 6.09 3.26
CA VAL A 179 -5.40 7.03 3.40
C VAL A 179 -5.33 7.70 4.76
N CYS A 180 -5.45 9.01 4.79
CA CYS A 180 -5.39 9.83 5.98
C CYS A 180 -6.50 10.86 5.99
N VAL A 181 -7.02 11.19 7.17
CA VAL A 181 -7.98 12.28 7.33
C VAL A 181 -7.22 13.52 7.76
N ALA A 182 -7.08 14.49 6.84
CA ALA A 182 -6.44 15.76 7.12
C ALA A 182 -7.16 16.48 8.28
N PRO A 183 -6.42 16.91 9.32
CA PRO A 183 -6.99 17.61 10.46
C PRO A 183 -7.40 19.03 10.10
N ARG A 184 -8.22 19.69 10.93
CA ARG A 184 -8.51 21.12 10.79
C ARG A 184 -7.22 21.94 10.79
N GLY A 185 -6.96 22.60 9.66
CA GLY A 185 -5.85 23.53 9.46
C GLY A 185 -6.30 24.94 9.10
N GLY A 186 -5.47 25.94 9.41
CA GLY A 186 -5.62 27.30 8.87
C GLY A 186 -5.20 27.38 7.40
N PRO A 187 -5.63 28.40 6.64
CA PRO A 187 -5.29 28.53 5.23
C PRO A 187 -3.77 28.59 5.01
N GLY A 188 -3.28 27.87 4.00
CA GLY A 188 -1.85 27.79 3.68
C GLY A 188 -1.41 26.40 3.23
N ALA A 189 -0.20 26.35 2.66
CA ALA A 189 0.45 25.10 2.27
C ALA A 189 1.20 24.46 3.44
N VAL A 190 1.07 23.14 3.59
CA VAL A 190 1.82 22.33 4.54
C VAL A 190 2.49 21.16 3.84
N GLY A 191 3.68 20.78 4.30
CA GLY A 191 4.29 19.51 3.90
C GLY A 191 3.51 18.34 4.50
N VAL A 192 3.51 17.20 3.80
CA VAL A 192 2.92 15.95 4.29
C VAL A 192 3.98 14.87 4.35
N SER A 193 4.28 14.37 5.54
CA SER A 193 5.17 13.22 5.76
C SER A 193 4.37 12.03 6.30
N VAL A 194 4.96 10.84 6.18
CA VAL A 194 4.40 9.59 6.71
C VAL A 194 5.39 9.01 7.70
N SER A 195 4.88 8.51 8.82
CA SER A 195 5.65 7.81 9.85
C SER A 195 5.12 6.38 9.97
N ASN A 196 6.00 5.38 9.85
CA ASN A 196 5.60 3.97 9.92
C ASN A 196 5.47 3.46 11.37
N ASN A 197 6.21 4.06 12.29
CA ASN A 197 6.32 3.64 13.69
C ASN A 197 5.79 4.69 14.69
N GLY A 198 5.22 5.79 14.20
CA GLY A 198 4.69 6.87 15.02
C GLY A 198 5.74 7.85 15.56
N VAL A 199 7.03 7.61 15.28
CA VAL A 199 8.14 8.42 15.78
C VAL A 199 8.94 8.99 14.62
N ASP A 200 9.46 8.14 13.73
CA ASP A 200 10.31 8.55 12.63
C ASP A 200 9.49 9.23 11.54
N GLU A 201 9.92 10.39 11.08
CA GLU A 201 9.29 11.10 9.98
C GLU A 201 9.95 10.71 8.65
N GLY A 202 9.14 10.26 7.71
CA GLY A 202 9.57 9.96 6.35
C GLY A 202 9.91 11.21 5.54
N GLN A 203 10.62 11.01 4.44
CA GLN A 203 10.93 12.09 3.50
C GLN A 203 9.66 12.60 2.83
N THR A 204 9.55 13.92 2.68
CA THR A 204 8.39 14.58 2.08
C THR A 204 8.75 15.34 0.81
N ARG A 205 8.05 15.05 -0.29
CA ARG A 205 8.03 15.85 -1.53
C ARG A 205 6.63 16.36 -1.86
N GLY A 206 5.60 15.68 -1.35
CA GLY A 206 4.20 16.06 -1.48
C GLY A 206 3.76 17.04 -0.38
N GLY A 207 2.83 17.94 -0.73
CA GLY A 207 2.23 18.88 0.20
C GLY A 207 0.71 18.93 0.05
N PHE A 208 0.07 19.53 1.05
CA PHE A 208 -1.36 19.76 1.08
C PHE A 208 -1.66 21.25 1.31
N VAL A 209 -2.62 21.80 0.58
CA VAL A 209 -3.01 23.22 0.70
C VAL A 209 -4.38 23.33 1.35
N TYR A 210 -4.44 23.94 2.53
CA TYR A 210 -5.70 24.39 3.11
C TYR A 210 -6.13 25.70 2.43
N SER A 211 -7.28 25.72 1.78
CA SER A 211 -7.82 26.85 1.02
C SER A 211 -9.20 27.26 1.55
N GLY A 212 -9.50 28.56 1.58
CA GLY A 212 -10.83 29.05 1.95
C GLY A 212 -11.86 28.98 0.80
N ASP A 213 -11.42 28.70 -0.43
CA ASP A 213 -12.17 28.97 -1.66
C ASP A 213 -12.45 27.72 -2.53
N LEU A 214 -12.57 26.53 -1.93
CA LEU A 214 -12.87 25.30 -2.67
C LEU A 214 -14.37 24.99 -2.82
N LYS A 215 -15.25 25.85 -2.29
CA LYS A 215 -16.71 25.71 -2.43
C LYS A 215 -17.08 25.51 -3.91
N GLY A 216 -17.65 24.34 -4.23
CA GLY A 216 -18.13 23.98 -5.57
C GLY A 216 -17.10 23.34 -6.51
N LYS A 217 -15.89 23.01 -6.06
CA LYS A 217 -14.90 22.26 -6.84
C LYS A 217 -14.86 20.80 -6.40
N SER A 218 -15.17 19.88 -7.31
CA SER A 218 -15.01 18.44 -7.09
C SER A 218 -13.61 17.99 -7.53
N ALA A 219 -12.99 17.14 -6.70
CA ALA A 219 -11.80 16.38 -7.07
C ALA A 219 -12.17 14.90 -7.11
N PHE A 220 -11.70 14.17 -8.12
CA PHE A 220 -11.90 12.73 -8.23
C PHE A 220 -10.60 12.03 -7.80
N VAL A 221 -10.71 11.05 -6.90
CA VAL A 221 -9.58 10.20 -6.50
C VAL A 221 -9.92 8.78 -6.94
N TYR A 222 -9.15 8.26 -7.89
CA TYR A 222 -9.19 6.86 -8.30
C TYR A 222 -7.98 6.14 -7.70
N TYR A 223 -8.20 4.95 -7.17
CA TYR A 223 -7.13 4.06 -6.76
C TYR A 223 -7.20 2.76 -7.55
N GLU A 224 -6.11 2.43 -8.22
CA GLU A 224 -5.84 1.09 -8.76
C GLU A 224 -4.95 0.36 -7.76
N GLY A 225 -5.55 -0.50 -6.93
CA GLY A 225 -4.82 -1.40 -6.04
C GLY A 225 -4.49 -2.73 -6.75
N PRO A 226 -3.34 -3.39 -6.46
CA PRO A 226 -2.98 -4.67 -7.10
C PRO A 226 -3.86 -5.84 -6.65
N GLU A 227 -4.50 -5.78 -5.49
CA GLU A 227 -5.29 -6.88 -4.94
C GLU A 227 -6.57 -6.38 -4.26
N ARG A 228 -7.70 -6.73 -4.87
CA ARG A 228 -9.07 -6.87 -4.31
C ARG A 228 -9.46 -5.88 -3.20
N GLY A 229 -10.09 -4.78 -3.60
CA GLY A 229 -10.95 -3.98 -2.73
C GLY A 229 -10.64 -2.50 -2.83
N GLY A 230 -11.24 -1.82 -3.81
CA GLY A 230 -11.23 -0.36 -3.84
C GLY A 230 -12.01 0.16 -2.63
N ILE A 231 -11.37 1.00 -1.80
CA ILE A 231 -12.05 1.78 -0.77
C ILE A 231 -12.44 3.12 -1.40
N LEU A 232 -13.72 3.49 -1.26
CA LEU A 232 -14.22 4.81 -1.65
C LEU A 232 -14.00 5.80 -0.53
N VAL A 233 -13.47 6.96 -0.89
CA VAL A 233 -13.29 8.11 -0.02
C VAL A 233 -14.22 9.23 -0.51
N SER A 234 -15.11 9.71 0.37
CA SER A 234 -15.99 10.84 0.11
C SER A 234 -15.27 12.17 0.36
N LEU A 235 -15.42 13.13 -0.56
CA LEU A 235 -14.79 14.44 -0.53
C LEU A 235 -15.82 15.56 -0.31
N ASN A 236 -16.56 15.48 0.78
CA ASN A 236 -17.41 16.58 1.23
C ASN A 236 -17.12 16.97 2.69
N GLY A 237 -15.83 17.16 3.01
CA GLY A 237 -15.39 17.73 4.27
C GLY A 237 -15.96 17.07 5.55
N GLY A 238 -16.19 15.75 5.53
CA GLY A 238 -16.64 15.01 6.72
C GLY A 238 -18.08 15.26 7.19
N ALA A 239 -18.98 15.81 6.37
CA ALA A 239 -20.40 15.92 6.74
C ALA A 239 -21.17 14.59 6.61
N ASP A 240 -22.06 14.32 7.57
CA ASP A 240 -22.99 13.16 7.61
C ASP A 240 -24.10 13.31 6.55
N PHE A 241 -24.33 12.28 5.73
CA PHE A 241 -25.15 12.31 4.52
C PHE A 241 -26.56 11.73 4.71
N SER A 242 -27.23 12.02 5.81
CA SER A 242 -28.63 11.63 6.02
C SER A 242 -29.67 12.56 5.36
N GLY A 243 -29.25 13.60 4.62
CA GLY A 243 -30.20 14.53 4.02
C GLY A 243 -29.67 15.33 2.84
N SER A 244 -29.64 14.74 1.63
CA SER A 244 -30.23 15.30 0.40
C SER A 244 -29.64 14.69 -0.88
N ALA A 245 -30.47 13.86 -1.51
CA ALA A 245 -30.65 13.70 -2.96
C ALA A 245 -29.41 13.47 -3.86
N VAL A 246 -28.59 12.47 -3.57
CA VAL A 246 -27.86 11.73 -4.62
C VAL A 246 -27.84 10.24 -4.25
N GLU A 247 -28.53 9.41 -5.03
CA GLU A 247 -28.34 7.96 -5.01
C GLU A 247 -26.96 7.64 -5.60
N TYR A 248 -26.09 6.99 -4.82
CA TYR A 248 -24.87 6.40 -5.35
C TYR A 248 -25.13 4.92 -5.67
N ALA A 249 -24.97 4.55 -6.93
CA ALA A 249 -24.93 3.17 -7.38
C ALA A 249 -23.49 2.67 -7.38
N TYR A 250 -23.23 1.57 -6.70
CA TYR A 250 -21.98 0.83 -6.79
C TYR A 250 -21.98 0.04 -8.10
N GLU A 251 -21.16 0.43 -9.07
CA GLU A 251 -20.94 -0.38 -10.27
C GLU A 251 -19.55 -1.01 -10.19
N ALA A 252 -19.50 -2.34 -10.14
CA ALA A 252 -18.25 -3.07 -10.26
C ALA A 252 -17.65 -2.87 -11.68
N GLY A 253 -16.34 -3.00 -11.81
CA GLY A 253 -15.65 -2.89 -13.10
C GLY A 253 -16.19 -3.88 -14.13
N ALA A 254 -16.21 -3.48 -15.40
CA ALA A 254 -16.76 -4.31 -16.46
C ALA A 254 -15.87 -5.55 -16.66
N THR A 255 -16.48 -6.72 -16.66
CA THR A 255 -15.75 -7.98 -16.89
C THR A 255 -16.30 -8.66 -18.12
N VAL A 256 -15.42 -9.15 -18.99
CA VAL A 256 -15.80 -9.86 -20.21
C VAL A 256 -15.61 -11.36 -19.98
N ASP A 257 -16.69 -12.12 -20.13
CA ASP A 257 -16.69 -13.58 -20.02
C ASP A 257 -16.61 -14.24 -21.42
N GLU A 258 -17.28 -13.67 -22.43
CA GLU A 258 -17.36 -14.25 -23.79
C GLU A 258 -17.63 -13.18 -24.88
N VAL A 259 -17.26 -13.45 -26.13
CA VAL A 259 -17.65 -12.67 -27.32
C VAL A 259 -18.29 -13.59 -28.36
N ARG A 260 -19.46 -13.22 -28.88
CA ARG A 260 -20.23 -13.97 -29.87
C ARG A 260 -20.59 -13.15 -31.12
N PRO A 261 -20.29 -13.63 -32.34
CA PRO A 261 -19.41 -14.76 -32.63
C PRO A 261 -17.99 -14.48 -32.14
N SER A 262 -17.22 -15.52 -31.80
CA SER A 262 -15.82 -15.37 -31.35
C SER A 262 -14.82 -15.16 -32.50
N ALA A 263 -15.30 -15.21 -33.75
CA ALA A 263 -14.52 -14.96 -34.94
C ALA A 263 -15.34 -14.25 -36.01
N GLY A 264 -14.65 -13.57 -36.92
CA GLY A 264 -15.25 -12.77 -37.99
C GLY A 264 -14.40 -12.65 -39.24
N ASP A 265 -14.95 -12.07 -40.30
CA ASP A 265 -14.22 -11.87 -41.56
C ASP A 265 -13.34 -10.62 -41.48
N SER A 266 -12.03 -10.81 -41.61
CA SER A 266 -11.03 -9.73 -41.70
C SER A 266 -11.27 -8.74 -42.87
N GLY A 267 -12.05 -9.14 -43.88
CA GLY A 267 -12.32 -8.32 -45.06
C GLY A 267 -13.60 -7.48 -45.00
N VAL A 268 -14.45 -7.63 -43.98
CA VAL A 268 -15.75 -6.96 -43.89
C VAL A 268 -15.72 -5.84 -42.85
N ASP A 269 -16.20 -4.66 -43.25
CA ASP A 269 -16.41 -3.54 -42.34
C ASP A 269 -17.68 -3.77 -41.51
N GLY A 270 -17.52 -3.70 -40.18
CA GLY A 270 -18.65 -3.55 -39.28
C GLY A 270 -19.36 -4.84 -38.88
N GLN A 271 -18.62 -5.89 -38.55
CA GLN A 271 -19.23 -7.12 -38.05
C GLN A 271 -19.77 -6.95 -36.63
N THR A 272 -21.07 -7.16 -36.46
CA THR A 272 -21.73 -7.09 -35.16
C THR A 272 -21.28 -8.26 -34.28
N VAL A 273 -20.85 -7.95 -33.07
CA VAL A 273 -20.56 -8.91 -32.01
C VAL A 273 -21.31 -8.54 -30.74
N THR A 274 -21.73 -9.56 -30.00
CA THR A 274 -22.26 -9.44 -28.65
C THR A 274 -21.16 -9.82 -27.67
N VAL A 275 -20.77 -8.89 -26.83
CA VAL A 275 -19.85 -9.14 -25.71
C VAL A 275 -20.70 -9.45 -24.48
N ILE A 276 -20.43 -10.58 -23.85
CA ILE A 276 -21.15 -11.09 -22.67
C ILE A 276 -20.21 -11.03 -21.48
N GLY A 277 -20.73 -10.62 -20.34
CA GLY A 277 -19.94 -10.47 -19.13
C GLY A 277 -20.76 -9.94 -17.97
N ARG A 278 -20.14 -9.16 -17.09
CA ARG A 278 -20.80 -8.61 -15.89
C ARG A 278 -20.45 -7.14 -15.70
N HIS A 279 -21.39 -6.42 -15.11
CA HIS A 279 -21.26 -5.02 -14.71
C HIS A 279 -21.05 -4.06 -15.87
N PHE A 280 -21.77 -4.27 -16.97
CA PHE A 280 -21.79 -3.32 -18.08
C PHE A 280 -22.72 -2.16 -17.75
N GLY A 281 -22.21 -0.95 -17.92
CA GLY A 281 -22.97 0.29 -17.76
C GLY A 281 -23.88 0.56 -18.96
N SER A 282 -24.74 1.57 -18.84
CA SER A 282 -25.65 2.02 -19.91
C SER A 282 -25.38 3.46 -20.37
N GLY A 283 -24.31 4.08 -19.87
CA GLY A 283 -23.95 5.48 -20.12
C GLY A 283 -23.33 5.72 -21.50
N GLN A 284 -23.18 7.01 -21.87
CA GLN A 284 -22.61 7.41 -23.16
C GLN A 284 -21.13 7.04 -23.35
N GLY A 285 -20.43 6.70 -22.26
CA GLY A 285 -19.04 6.23 -22.28
C GLY A 285 -18.87 4.73 -22.57
N LEU A 286 -19.97 3.96 -22.68
CA LEU A 286 -19.89 2.51 -22.91
C LEU A 286 -19.21 2.20 -24.26
N SER A 287 -18.12 1.44 -24.23
CA SER A 287 -17.33 1.12 -25.43
C SER A 287 -16.66 -0.25 -25.35
N CYS A 288 -16.49 -0.90 -26.50
CA CYS A 288 -15.69 -2.12 -26.64
C CYS A 288 -14.33 -1.78 -27.23
N LEU A 289 -13.29 -2.45 -26.73
CA LEU A 289 -11.92 -2.32 -27.21
C LEU A 289 -11.46 -3.64 -27.80
N PHE A 290 -10.87 -3.59 -29.00
CA PHE A 290 -10.38 -4.76 -29.74
C PHE A 290 -8.85 -4.74 -29.81
N GLY A 291 -8.17 -4.97 -28.69
CA GLY A 291 -6.72 -4.84 -28.58
C GLY A 291 -6.24 -3.49 -29.13
N THR A 292 -5.23 -3.51 -30.00
CA THR A 292 -4.71 -2.31 -30.68
C THR A 292 -5.53 -1.89 -31.91
N ARG A 293 -6.60 -2.61 -32.27
CA ARG A 293 -7.42 -2.30 -33.46
C ARG A 293 -8.35 -1.12 -33.24
N GLY A 294 -8.47 -0.67 -31.99
CA GLY A 294 -9.19 0.54 -31.63
C GLY A 294 -10.45 0.28 -30.84
N ARG A 295 -11.07 1.40 -30.45
CA ARG A 295 -12.27 1.45 -29.63
C ARG A 295 -13.48 1.72 -30.50
N VAL A 296 -14.57 1.03 -30.20
CA VAL A 296 -15.86 1.23 -30.84
C VAL A 296 -16.93 1.46 -29.78
N ARG A 297 -17.95 2.24 -30.13
CA ARG A 297 -19.07 2.52 -29.24
C ARG A 297 -19.83 1.22 -28.95
N GLY A 298 -20.16 1.00 -27.67
CA GLY A 298 -21.02 -0.09 -27.23
C GLY A 298 -22.49 0.32 -27.22
N MET A 299 -23.35 -0.55 -27.73
CA MET A 299 -24.80 -0.44 -27.62
C MET A 299 -25.23 -1.31 -26.43
N PRO A 300 -25.64 -0.71 -25.29
CA PRO A 300 -26.05 -1.49 -24.13
C PRO A 300 -27.28 -2.34 -24.49
N MET A 301 -27.24 -3.63 -24.15
CA MET A 301 -28.43 -4.49 -24.18
C MET A 301 -28.93 -4.78 -22.78
N THR A 302 -28.03 -5.23 -21.89
CA THR A 302 -28.29 -5.49 -20.48
C THR A 302 -27.03 -5.15 -19.66
N SER A 303 -27.11 -5.25 -18.33
CA SER A 303 -25.94 -5.15 -17.45
C SER A 303 -24.91 -6.29 -17.63
N THR A 304 -25.18 -7.26 -18.50
CA THR A 304 -24.35 -8.43 -18.80
C THR A 304 -24.10 -8.64 -20.30
N ALA A 305 -24.67 -7.81 -21.17
CA ALA A 305 -24.49 -7.90 -22.61
C ALA A 305 -24.42 -6.52 -23.27
N VAL A 306 -23.40 -6.33 -24.12
CA VAL A 306 -23.22 -5.14 -24.96
C VAL A 306 -22.99 -5.56 -26.40
N VAL A 307 -23.63 -4.86 -27.34
CA VAL A 307 -23.41 -5.08 -28.77
C VAL A 307 -22.43 -4.05 -29.29
N CYS A 308 -21.42 -4.54 -30.00
CA CYS A 308 -20.36 -3.74 -30.58
C CYS A 308 -20.14 -4.13 -32.04
N VAL A 309 -19.67 -3.18 -32.82
CA VAL A 309 -19.36 -3.38 -34.23
C VAL A 309 -17.85 -3.50 -34.33
N ALA A 310 -17.34 -4.72 -34.56
CA ALA A 310 -15.91 -4.98 -34.60
C ALA A 310 -15.25 -4.16 -35.74
N PRO A 311 -14.15 -3.43 -35.46
CA PRO A 311 -13.47 -2.62 -36.45
C PRO A 311 -12.76 -3.51 -37.49
N ARG A 312 -12.54 -2.98 -38.69
CA ARG A 312 -11.79 -3.70 -39.73
C ARG A 312 -10.37 -3.99 -39.27
N GLY A 313 -9.91 -5.21 -39.52
CA GLY A 313 -8.55 -5.62 -39.17
C GLY A 313 -8.05 -6.75 -40.04
N GLY A 314 -6.73 -6.76 -40.28
CA GLY A 314 -6.08 -7.91 -40.90
C GLY A 314 -6.19 -9.17 -40.02
N PRO A 315 -5.99 -10.37 -40.59
CA PRO A 315 -6.18 -11.63 -39.88
C PRO A 315 -5.34 -11.72 -38.60
N GLY A 316 -5.91 -12.35 -37.57
CA GLY A 316 -5.27 -12.53 -36.27
C GLY A 316 -6.24 -12.36 -35.09
N ALA A 317 -5.83 -12.86 -33.92
CA ALA A 317 -6.62 -12.78 -32.69
C ALA A 317 -6.27 -11.52 -31.89
N VAL A 318 -7.29 -10.85 -31.36
CA VAL A 318 -7.14 -9.69 -30.47
C VAL A 318 -7.90 -9.89 -29.17
N GLY A 319 -7.43 -9.24 -28.10
CA GLY A 319 -8.18 -9.19 -26.85
C GLY A 319 -9.42 -8.31 -26.95
N VAL A 320 -10.47 -8.68 -26.22
CA VAL A 320 -11.67 -7.85 -26.11
C VAL A 320 -11.88 -7.42 -24.66
N SER A 321 -12.07 -6.12 -24.45
CA SER A 321 -12.48 -5.55 -23.16
C SER A 321 -13.61 -4.52 -23.36
N VAL A 322 -14.30 -4.19 -22.27
CA VAL A 322 -15.41 -3.22 -22.25
C VAL A 322 -15.07 -2.12 -21.26
N SER A 323 -15.34 -0.86 -21.59
CA SER A 323 -15.20 0.28 -20.69
C SER A 323 -16.56 0.95 -20.53
N ASN A 324 -16.96 1.24 -19.29
CA ASN A 324 -18.23 1.91 -18.99
C ASN A 324 -18.16 3.44 -19.12
N ASN A 325 -16.96 4.03 -19.11
CA ASN A 325 -16.74 5.48 -18.98
C ASN A 325 -15.92 6.11 -20.12
N GLY A 326 -15.44 5.31 -21.08
CA GLY A 326 -14.74 5.82 -22.26
C GLY A 326 -13.34 6.38 -21.98
N VAL A 327 -12.70 6.02 -20.87
CA VAL A 327 -11.29 6.35 -20.57
C VAL A 327 -10.49 5.04 -20.51
N GLU A 328 -9.29 4.99 -21.10
CA GLU A 328 -8.45 3.77 -21.12
C GLU A 328 -7.87 3.46 -19.73
N GLY A 329 -7.95 2.19 -19.33
CA GLY A 329 -7.49 1.69 -18.02
C GLY A 329 -7.86 0.24 -17.71
N GLU A 330 -8.86 -0.37 -18.36
CA GLU A 330 -9.13 -1.81 -18.18
C GLU A 330 -8.35 -2.67 -19.20
N THR A 331 -7.02 -2.55 -19.18
CA THR A 331 -6.22 -3.76 -19.24
C THR A 331 -6.11 -4.26 -17.81
N ALA A 332 -7.01 -5.17 -17.44
CA ALA A 332 -6.64 -6.21 -16.48
C ALA A 332 -5.43 -6.94 -17.11
N SER A 333 -4.23 -6.43 -16.84
CA SER A 333 -2.98 -7.10 -17.17
C SER A 333 -2.88 -8.28 -16.23
N GLY A 334 -3.55 -9.35 -16.63
CA GLY A 334 -3.82 -10.53 -15.83
C GLY A 334 -4.74 -11.46 -16.61
N ILE A 335 -4.31 -11.82 -17.82
CA ILE A 335 -4.97 -12.73 -18.79
C ILE A 335 -6.14 -12.05 -19.54
N VAL A 336 -5.85 -11.59 -20.77
CA VAL A 336 -6.88 -11.49 -21.83
C VAL A 336 -7.36 -12.92 -22.13
N SER A 337 -8.34 -13.40 -21.38
CA SER A 337 -8.90 -14.76 -21.55
C SER A 337 -9.83 -14.83 -22.76
N VAL A 338 -10.46 -13.71 -23.12
CA VAL A 338 -11.44 -13.64 -24.19
C VAL A 338 -10.84 -12.96 -25.42
N ARG A 339 -10.81 -13.70 -26.53
CA ARG A 339 -10.22 -13.26 -27.79
C ARG A 339 -11.27 -13.27 -28.89
N TYR A 340 -11.14 -12.32 -29.80
CA TYR A 340 -11.88 -12.28 -31.06
C TYR A 340 -10.91 -12.52 -32.22
N GLU A 341 -11.23 -13.48 -33.08
CA GLU A 341 -10.36 -13.91 -34.18
C GLU A 341 -10.83 -13.36 -35.54
N TYR A 342 -10.01 -12.52 -36.17
CA TYR A 342 -10.23 -12.10 -37.56
C TYR A 342 -9.70 -13.19 -38.51
N ARG A 343 -10.58 -13.80 -39.30
CA ARG A 343 -10.26 -14.86 -40.27
C ARG A 343 -10.42 -14.34 -41.70
N SER A 344 -9.58 -14.79 -42.61
CA SER A 344 -9.66 -14.42 -44.03
C SER A 344 -10.66 -15.29 -44.79
N GLY A 345 -11.62 -14.68 -45.49
CA GLY A 345 -12.43 -15.37 -46.51
C GLY A 345 -13.61 -16.18 -45.99
N MET A 346 -14.36 -15.67 -45.01
CA MET A 346 -15.56 -16.34 -44.48
C MET A 346 -16.78 -16.23 -45.42
N SER A 347 -16.73 -15.42 -46.48
CA SER A 347 -17.73 -15.42 -47.54
C SER A 347 -17.30 -16.28 -48.74
N ALA A 348 -17.41 -17.61 -48.62
CA ALA A 348 -17.50 -18.54 -49.75
C ALA A 348 -17.95 -19.96 -49.32
N LYS A 349 -19.25 -20.14 -49.04
CA LYS A 349 -20.08 -21.39 -49.07
C LYS A 349 -21.36 -21.08 -48.28
N SER A 350 -22.61 -21.05 -48.78
CA SER A 350 -23.23 -21.59 -49.98
C SER A 350 -24.49 -20.77 -50.31
N VAL A 351 -24.52 -20.05 -51.44
CA VAL A 351 -25.77 -19.85 -52.17
C VAL A 351 -25.84 -21.02 -53.15
N GLY A 352 -26.51 -22.10 -52.74
CA GLY A 352 -26.86 -23.19 -53.63
C GLY A 352 -27.83 -22.64 -54.67
N ARG A 353 -27.28 -22.24 -55.82
CA ARG A 353 -28.04 -21.96 -57.04
C ARG A 353 -28.65 -23.29 -57.46
N SER A 354 -29.94 -23.47 -57.17
CA SER A 354 -30.72 -24.58 -57.73
C SER A 354 -30.62 -24.49 -59.25
N GLU A 355 -29.96 -25.48 -59.85
CA GLU A 355 -29.91 -25.66 -61.30
C GLU A 355 -31.33 -25.84 -61.82
N VAL A 356 -31.70 -24.99 -62.78
CA VAL A 356 -32.85 -25.22 -63.64
C VAL A 356 -32.56 -26.50 -64.42
N ARG A 357 -33.22 -27.61 -64.04
CA ARG A 357 -33.36 -28.80 -64.87
C ARG A 357 -34.78 -28.83 -65.40
N THR A 358 -34.92 -28.42 -66.65
CA THR A 358 -36.09 -28.70 -67.48
C THR A 358 -36.16 -30.20 -67.76
N GLY A 359 -37.34 -30.82 -67.56
CA GLY A 359 -37.54 -32.23 -67.83
C GLY A 359 -38.88 -32.78 -67.36
N LEU A 360 -39.92 -32.52 -68.16
CA LEU A 360 -41.08 -33.37 -68.47
C LEU A 360 -41.64 -34.34 -67.40
N GLY A 361 -42.88 -34.07 -66.99
CA GLY A 361 -43.98 -35.00 -67.25
C GLY A 361 -44.49 -35.91 -66.11
N SER A 362 -45.80 -35.75 -65.86
CA SER A 362 -46.81 -36.77 -65.48
C SER A 362 -47.12 -37.05 -63.99
N GLY A 363 -48.44 -37.09 -63.69
CA GLY A 363 -49.07 -37.79 -62.56
C GLY A 363 -49.57 -36.89 -61.42
N SER A 364 -50.83 -36.43 -61.44
CA SER A 364 -52.03 -37.03 -60.79
C SER A 364 -52.24 -36.59 -59.32
N VAL A 365 -53.14 -35.61 -59.04
CA VAL A 365 -54.56 -35.70 -58.56
C VAL A 365 -54.74 -36.19 -57.10
N TYR A 366 -55.71 -35.55 -56.41
CA TYR A 366 -56.34 -35.74 -55.07
C TYR A 366 -55.72 -34.87 -53.95
N SER A 367 -56.39 -33.80 -53.46
CA SER A 367 -57.60 -33.74 -52.59
C SER A 367 -57.39 -34.53 -51.28
N GLU A 368 -57.76 -34.11 -50.08
CA GLU A 368 -58.82 -33.20 -49.61
C GLU A 368 -58.68 -33.06 -48.08
N THR A 369 -59.23 -31.98 -47.51
CA THR A 369 -59.81 -31.85 -46.13
C THR A 369 -58.91 -31.99 -44.89
N LEU A 370 -59.05 -31.19 -43.82
CA LEU A 370 -60.15 -30.34 -43.34
C LEU A 370 -59.60 -29.06 -42.71
#